data_AF-A0A831KIE7-F1
#
_entry.id   AF-A0A831KIE7-F1
#
_cell.length_a   1.000
_cell.length_b   1.000
_cell.length_c   1.000
_cell.angle_alpha   90.00
_cell.angle_beta   90.00
_cell.angle_gamma   90.00
#
_symmetry.space_group_name_H-M   'P 1'
#
loop_
_entity.id
_entity.type
_entity.pdbx_description
1 polymer ?
#
loop_
_entity_poly.entity_id
_entity_poly.type
_entity_poly.pdbx_seq_one_letter_code
_entity_poly.pdbx_strand_id
1 'polypeptide(L)'
;MEWFLLTTIDIPSATEAEQCLRWYALRWRIEDWHRVLKSGCRIGDLAHENAERLRRAIAINLVIAWRIMLMTLLGRETPELPAEVLFSDIELRTLHAYAKKKH
;
A
#
# COMPACT_ATOMS: atom_id res chain seq x y z
N MET A 1 19.76 -18.90 -5.12
CA MET A 1 19.42 -18.05 -3.97
C MET A 1 18.83 -18.99 -2.91
N GLU A 2 19.33 -18.95 -1.68
CA GLU A 2 18.94 -19.86 -0.60
C GLU A 2 18.32 -19.04 0.54
N TRP A 3 17.28 -19.60 1.19
CA TRP A 3 16.61 -18.99 2.35
C TRP A 3 16.82 -19.85 3.59
N PHE A 4 17.27 -19.21 4.66
CA PHE A 4 17.27 -19.77 6.01
C PHE A 4 16.42 -18.84 6.88
N LEU A 5 15.24 -19.32 7.30
CA LEU A 5 14.28 -18.53 8.07
C LEU A 5 14.35 -18.92 9.53
N LEU A 6 14.69 -17.95 10.39
CA LEU A 6 14.55 -18.09 11.84
C LEU A 6 13.18 -17.53 12.23
N THR A 7 12.39 -18.34 12.94
CA THR A 7 11.03 -17.97 13.33
C THR A 7 10.74 -18.42 14.75
N THR A 8 9.85 -17.69 15.43
CA THR A 8 9.28 -18.08 16.73
C THR A 8 8.03 -18.94 16.59
N ILE A 9 7.58 -19.16 15.35
CA ILE A 9 6.41 -19.99 15.05
C ILE A 9 6.83 -21.46 15.08
N ASP A 10 6.05 -22.30 15.75
CA ASP A 10 6.28 -23.75 15.77
C ASP A 10 6.01 -24.37 14.40
N ILE A 11 6.87 -25.28 13.96
CA ILE A 11 6.82 -25.92 12.64
C ILE A 11 6.86 -27.44 12.82
N PRO A 12 5.75 -28.06 13.23
CA PRO A 12 5.69 -29.50 13.47
C PRO A 12 5.59 -30.32 12.18
N SER A 13 5.20 -29.71 11.04
CA SER A 13 5.09 -30.42 9.76
C SER A 13 5.48 -29.56 8.55
N ALA A 14 5.59 -30.22 7.39
CA ALA A 14 5.89 -29.56 6.12
C ALA A 14 4.81 -28.53 5.72
N THR A 15 3.54 -28.75 6.10
CA THR A 15 2.44 -27.83 5.80
C THR A 15 2.62 -26.49 6.53
N GLU A 16 3.01 -26.51 7.81
CA GLU A 16 3.31 -25.29 8.56
C GLU A 16 4.59 -24.61 8.03
N ALA A 17 5.58 -25.38 7.58
CA ALA A 17 6.79 -24.83 6.96
C ALA A 17 6.45 -24.07 5.67
N GLU A 18 5.59 -24.65 4.83
CA GLU A 18 5.11 -24.03 3.60
C GLU A 18 4.31 -22.76 3.89
N GLN A 19 3.50 -22.77 4.96
CA GLN A 19 2.79 -21.58 5.41
C GLN A 19 3.73 -20.46 5.89
N CYS A 20 4.79 -20.82 6.63
CA CYS A 20 5.82 -19.86 7.04
C CYS A 20 6.53 -19.24 5.83
N LEU A 21 6.83 -20.04 4.80
CA LEU A 21 7.38 -19.55 3.54
C LEU A 21 6.41 -18.62 2.81
N ARG A 22 5.11 -18.95 2.76
CA ARG A 22 4.07 -18.07 2.20
C ARG A 22 4.03 -16.72 2.90
N TRP A 23 4.07 -16.68 4.23
CA TRP A 23 4.13 -15.42 4.98
C TRP A 23 5.40 -14.63 4.68
N TYR A 24 6.56 -15.30 4.66
CA TYR A 24 7.83 -14.63 4.38
C TYR A 24 7.90 -14.08 2.95
N ALA A 25 7.30 -14.77 1.98
CA ALA A 25 7.21 -14.30 0.60
C ALA A 25 6.46 -12.95 0.49
N LEU A 26 5.54 -12.66 1.43
CA LEU A 26 4.86 -11.37 1.49
C LEU A 26 5.76 -10.23 2.01
N ARG A 27 6.97 -10.51 2.51
CA ARG A 27 7.91 -9.48 2.99
C ARG A 27 8.18 -8.40 1.94
N TRP A 28 8.22 -8.77 0.66
CA TRP A 28 8.45 -7.82 -0.44
C TRP A 28 7.37 -6.74 -0.56
N ARG A 29 6.19 -6.94 0.05
CA ARG A 29 5.09 -5.97 0.02
C ARG A 29 5.48 -4.60 0.57
N ILE A 30 6.40 -4.55 1.54
CA ILE A 30 6.92 -3.28 2.06
C ILE A 30 7.72 -2.51 0.98
N GLU A 31 8.38 -3.21 0.07
CA GLU A 31 9.15 -2.61 -1.02
C GLU A 31 8.24 -2.07 -2.11
N ASP A 32 7.11 -2.75 -2.38
CA ASP A 32 6.05 -2.20 -3.23
C ASP A 32 5.47 -0.92 -2.62
N TRP A 33 5.20 -0.89 -1.32
CA TRP A 33 4.75 0.33 -0.64
C TRP A 33 5.80 1.45 -0.72
N HIS A 34 7.08 1.15 -0.50
CA HIS A 34 8.17 2.11 -0.70
C HIS A 34 8.24 2.62 -2.14
N ARG A 35 7.97 1.77 -3.14
CA ARG A 35 7.89 2.18 -4.54
C ARG A 35 6.75 3.17 -4.74
N VAL A 36 5.53 2.86 -4.28
CA VAL A 36 4.39 3.78 -4.35
C VAL A 36 4.70 5.12 -3.67
N LEU A 37 5.33 5.07 -2.50
CA LEU A 37 5.72 6.27 -1.77
C LEU A 37 6.73 7.12 -2.56
N LYS A 38 7.77 6.49 -3.12
CA LYS A 38 8.85 7.19 -3.84
C LYS A 38 8.43 7.69 -5.21
N SER A 39 7.79 6.87 -6.04
CA SER A 39 7.45 7.23 -7.42
C SER A 39 6.03 7.74 -7.59
N GLY A 40 5.07 7.20 -6.84
CA GLY A 40 3.67 7.62 -6.86
C GLY A 40 3.46 8.92 -6.10
N CYS A 41 3.91 8.98 -4.85
CA CYS A 41 3.81 10.19 -4.02
C CYS A 41 4.98 11.16 -4.17
N ARG A 42 6.05 10.78 -4.88
CA ARG A 42 7.23 11.63 -5.16
C ARG A 42 7.84 12.24 -3.90
N ILE A 43 7.94 11.47 -2.81
CA ILE A 43 8.41 12.00 -1.53
C ILE A 43 9.83 12.59 -1.57
N GLY A 44 10.66 12.17 -2.54
CA GLY A 44 12.00 12.71 -2.72
C GLY A 44 12.03 14.16 -3.21
N ASP A 45 10.93 14.63 -3.82
CA ASP A 45 10.82 15.98 -4.37
C ASP A 45 10.30 16.99 -3.34
N LEU A 46 10.00 16.54 -2.11
CA LEU A 46 9.53 17.40 -1.03
C LEU A 46 10.64 18.34 -0.54
N ALA A 47 10.66 19.57 -1.04
CA ALA A 47 11.62 20.61 -0.65
C ALA A 47 11.03 21.60 0.36
N HIS A 48 10.62 21.12 1.55
CA HIS A 48 10.17 22.02 2.62
C HIS A 48 11.36 22.62 3.38
N GLU A 49 11.35 23.94 3.58
CA GLU A 49 12.41 24.68 4.28
C GLU A 49 12.55 24.34 5.77
N ASN A 50 11.51 23.78 6.39
CA ASN A 50 11.48 23.43 7.81
C ASN A 50 11.29 21.92 7.99
N ALA A 51 12.17 21.29 8.78
CA ALA A 51 12.14 19.88 9.12
C ALA A 51 10.78 19.42 9.70
N GLU A 52 10.12 20.24 10.53
CA GLU A 52 8.81 19.89 11.09
C GLU A 52 7.70 19.92 10.05
N ARG A 53 7.79 20.81 9.05
CA ARG A 53 6.85 20.82 7.92
C ARG A 53 7.09 19.61 7.02
N LEU A 54 8.36 19.30 6.76
CA LEU A 54 8.77 18.12 6.00
C LEU A 54 8.25 16.83 6.66
N ARG A 55 8.42 16.68 7.98
CA ARG A 55 7.96 15.52 8.74
C ARG A 55 6.45 15.30 8.63
N ARG A 56 5.65 16.37 8.71
CA ARG A 56 4.19 16.30 8.55
C ARG A 56 3.79 15.90 7.12
N ALA A 57 4.43 16.49 6.12
CA ALA A 57 4.18 16.15 4.72
C ALA A 57 4.53 14.68 4.43
N ILE A 58 5.66 14.18 4.96
CA ILE A 58 6.03 12.77 4.86
C ILE A 58 4.96 11.90 5.50
N ALA A 59 4.55 12.19 6.75
CA ALA A 59 3.55 11.39 7.46
C ALA A 59 2.23 11.26 6.69
N ILE A 60 1.75 12.34 6.07
CA ILE A 60 0.56 12.31 5.22
C ILE A 60 0.80 11.42 3.98
N ASN A 61 1.95 11.56 3.32
CA ASN A 61 2.30 10.74 2.16
C ASN A 61 2.43 9.25 2.48
N LEU A 62 2.87 8.87 3.69
CA LEU A 62 2.91 7.47 4.13
C LEU A 62 1.52 6.82 4.08
N VAL A 63 0.50 7.53 4.59
CA VAL A 63 -0.89 7.06 4.61
C VAL A 63 -1.48 7.05 3.20
N ILE A 64 -1.22 8.08 2.39
CA ILE A 64 -1.68 8.15 0.99
C ILE A 64 -1.08 6.99 0.18
N ALA A 65 0.21 6.74 0.29
CA ALA A 65 0.88 5.64 -0.41
C ALA A 65 0.29 4.28 -0.03
N TRP A 66 -0.03 4.09 1.26
CA TRP A 66 -0.70 2.87 1.71
C TRP A 66 -2.11 2.75 1.12
N ARG A 67 -2.92 3.82 1.12
CA ARG A 67 -4.26 3.82 0.50
C ARG A 67 -4.19 3.51 -0.99
N ILE A 68 -3.25 4.10 -1.73
CA ILE A 68 -3.04 3.79 -3.17
C ILE A 68 -2.71 2.32 -3.37
N MET A 69 -1.79 1.78 -2.57
CA MET A 69 -1.42 0.36 -2.63
C MET A 69 -2.62 -0.54 -2.32
N LEU A 70 -3.38 -0.24 -1.26
CA LEU A 70 -4.57 -1.00 -0.89
C LEU A 70 -5.60 -1.04 -2.03
N MET A 71 -5.93 0.11 -2.60
CA MET A 71 -6.87 0.19 -3.73
C MET A 71 -6.37 -0.60 -4.94
N THR A 72 -5.06 -0.57 -5.21
CA THR A 72 -4.45 -1.33 -6.30
C THR A 72 -4.56 -2.84 -6.07
N LEU A 73 -4.36 -3.31 -4.83
CA LEU A 73 -4.47 -4.72 -4.50
C LEU A 73 -5.92 -5.20 -4.52
N LEU A 74 -6.83 -4.47 -3.89
CA LEU A 74 -8.26 -4.80 -3.89
C LEU A 74 -8.85 -4.78 -5.30
N GLY A 75 -8.48 -3.81 -6.13
CA GLY A 75 -8.93 -3.77 -7.53
C GLY A 75 -8.44 -4.95 -8.38
N ARG A 76 -7.42 -5.69 -7.92
CA ARG A 76 -6.93 -6.91 -8.60
C ARG A 76 -7.57 -8.18 -8.02
N GLU A 77 -7.66 -8.27 -6.70
CA GLU A 77 -8.18 -9.45 -6.01
C GLU A 77 -9.71 -9.52 -6.00
N THR A 78 -10.38 -8.36 -5.94
CA THR A 78 -11.84 -8.24 -5.82
C THR A 78 -12.34 -7.02 -6.63
N PRO A 79 -12.28 -7.05 -7.97
CA PRO A 79 -12.60 -5.90 -8.81
C PRO A 79 -14.07 -5.45 -8.73
N GLU A 80 -14.97 -6.35 -8.35
CA GLU A 80 -16.40 -6.11 -8.13
C GLU A 80 -16.75 -5.48 -6.76
N LEU A 81 -15.76 -5.22 -5.91
CA LEU A 81 -15.97 -4.58 -4.62
C LEU A 81 -16.57 -3.17 -4.81
N PRO A 82 -17.68 -2.81 -4.11
CA PRO A 82 -18.26 -1.48 -4.22
C PRO A 82 -17.28 -0.37 -3.81
N ALA A 83 -17.28 0.74 -4.54
CA ALA A 83 -16.35 1.85 -4.29
C ALA A 83 -16.60 2.53 -2.92
N GLU A 84 -17.82 2.42 -2.41
CA GLU A 84 -18.26 2.87 -1.08
C GLU A 84 -17.47 2.22 0.06
N VAL A 85 -16.82 1.08 -0.18
CA VAL A 85 -15.94 0.45 0.82
C VAL A 85 -14.68 1.28 1.07
N LEU A 86 -14.22 2.03 0.07
CA LEU A 86 -12.93 2.75 0.11
C LEU A 86 -13.08 4.27 0.18
N PHE A 87 -14.20 4.78 -0.30
CA PHE A 87 -14.46 6.21 -0.45
C PHE A 87 -15.73 6.61 0.27
N SER A 88 -15.70 7.78 0.88
CA SER A 88 -16.88 8.46 1.40
C SER A 88 -17.78 8.99 0.29
N ASP A 89 -19.04 9.28 0.62
CA ASP A 89 -20.02 9.84 -0.32
C ASP A 89 -19.55 11.14 -1.00
N ILE A 90 -18.79 11.97 -0.28
CA ILE A 90 -18.26 13.22 -0.84
C ILE A 90 -17.11 12.96 -1.82
N GLU A 91 -16.23 12.00 -1.51
CA GLU A 91 -15.14 11.59 -2.42
C GLU A 91 -15.72 10.96 -3.68
N LEU A 92 -16.70 10.07 -3.57
CA LEU A 92 -17.37 9.46 -4.72
C LEU A 92 -18.06 10.49 -5.62
N ARG A 93 -18.84 11.41 -5.04
CA ARG A 93 -19.46 12.50 -5.81
C ARG A 93 -18.41 13.34 -6.55
N THR A 94 -17.30 13.66 -5.89
CA THR A 94 -16.21 14.44 -6.47
C THR A 94 -15.54 13.69 -7.62
N LEU A 95 -15.20 12.41 -7.42
CA LEU A 95 -14.57 11.57 -8.43
C LEU A 95 -15.47 11.36 -9.66
N HIS A 96 -16.77 11.13 -9.46
CA HIS A 96 -17.74 11.02 -10.55
C HIS A 96 -17.86 12.32 -11.35
N ALA A 97 -17.91 13.47 -10.68
CA ALA A 97 -17.94 14.77 -11.37
C ALA A 97 -16.66 15.02 -12.18
N TYR A 98 -15.50 14.67 -11.60
CA TYR A 98 -14.21 14.79 -12.28
C TYR A 98 -14.11 13.88 -13.52
N ALA A 99 -14.53 12.61 -13.40
CA ALA A 99 -14.51 11.65 -14.50
C ALA A 99 -15.37 12.11 -15.69
N LYS A 100 -16.56 12.66 -15.43
CA LYS A 100 -17.45 13.19 -16.48
C LYS A 100 -16.88 14.41 -17.22
N LYS A 101 -16.07 15.24 -16.57
CA LYS A 101 -15.42 16.41 -17.20
C LYS A 101 -14.30 16.02 -18.17
N LYS A 102 -13.73 14.82 -18.00
CA LYS A 102 -12.58 14.34 -18.76
C LYS A 102 -12.98 13.61 -20.06
N HIS A 103 -14.28 13.38 -20.25
CA HIS A 103 -14.91 12.93 -21.50
C HIS A 103 -15.60 14.11 -22.18
#